data_AF-A0A518C4M1-F1
#
_entry.id   AF-A0A518C4M1-F1
#
_cell.length_a   1.000
_cell.length_b   1.000
_cell.length_c   1.000
_cell.angle_alpha   90.00
_cell.angle_beta   90.00
_cell.angle_gamma   90.00
#
_symmetry.space_group_name_H-M   'P 1'
#
loop_
_entity.id
_entity.type
_entity.pdbx_description
1 polymer ?
#
loop_
_entity_poly.entity_id
_entity_poly.type
_entity_poly.pdbx_seq_one_letter_code
_entity_poly.pdbx_strand_id
1 'polypeptide(L)'
;MNETHEEGMSADASAVKPYESPTFDSEDTPTSQESEKIWPSAKMFAFGMAIGFLLQLSIASHQVFFGQNRLLRPIPWGASKILFAIVSGLGITLLAHALWHRKFFALMPGHWLFIWRATDFSRDTVVTIYALLAYFVSSRYGGPGANTLLQGSFWAMLASNFVLITLFTAILVFSRESRPWKFFIWACLFLQIFIVIQLLGAVFVKQRHEDFFDVFNEVTQTLILVSKMTLTLAGITAIVVDLFRRRRRDMYHYLGLAQVLAVPLIAHSFRFLPSRF
;
A
#
# COMPACT_ATOMS: atom_id res chain seq x y z
N MET A 1 4.83 -63.93 57.37
CA MET A 1 3.98 -63.79 56.17
C MET A 1 4.73 -62.86 55.24
N ASN A 2 5.22 -63.40 54.13
CA ASN A 2 6.03 -62.71 53.12
C ASN A 2 5.11 -61.88 52.22
N GLU A 3 5.37 -60.59 52.09
CA GLU A 3 4.83 -59.78 51.00
C GLU A 3 5.93 -59.59 49.96
N THR A 4 5.71 -60.21 48.81
CA THR A 4 6.58 -60.20 47.63
C THR A 4 6.41 -58.89 46.88
N HIS A 5 7.54 -58.22 46.65
CA HIS A 5 7.74 -57.19 45.63
C HIS A 5 7.34 -57.71 44.24
N GLU A 6 6.42 -57.02 43.57
CA GLU A 6 6.30 -57.05 42.11
C GLU A 6 6.76 -55.69 41.57
N GLU A 7 8.02 -55.65 41.12
CA GLU A 7 8.54 -54.61 40.24
C GLU A 7 7.90 -54.75 38.86
N GLY A 8 6.88 -53.92 38.60
CA GLY A 8 6.36 -53.72 37.25
C GLY A 8 7.36 -52.93 36.39
N MET A 9 8.29 -53.64 35.74
CA MET A 9 9.05 -53.11 34.60
C MET A 9 8.09 -52.90 33.41
N SER A 10 7.46 -51.74 33.35
CA SER A 10 6.88 -51.23 32.11
C SER A 10 7.99 -50.61 31.27
N ALA A 11 8.65 -51.44 30.47
CA ALA A 11 9.51 -50.99 29.39
C ALA A 11 8.65 -50.30 28.32
N ASP A 12 8.38 -49.01 28.53
CA ASP A 12 7.80 -48.16 27.50
C ASP A 12 8.93 -47.81 26.52
N ALA A 13 9.26 -48.80 25.70
CA ALA A 13 10.11 -48.63 24.53
C ALA A 13 9.39 -47.66 23.60
N SER A 14 9.76 -46.38 23.71
CA SER A 14 9.40 -45.33 22.78
C SER A 14 9.63 -45.84 21.35
N ALA A 15 8.55 -46.26 20.71
CA ALA A 15 8.53 -46.63 19.31
C ALA A 15 8.83 -45.37 18.50
N VAL A 16 10.12 -45.14 18.25
CA VAL A 16 10.60 -44.18 17.27
C VAL A 16 10.08 -44.66 15.92
N LYS A 17 8.96 -44.08 15.47
CA LYS A 17 8.38 -44.35 14.15
C LYS A 17 9.35 -43.79 13.10
N PRO A 18 10.05 -44.64 12.31
CA PRO A 18 11.10 -44.19 11.40
C PRO A 18 10.59 -43.36 10.21
N TYR A 19 9.28 -43.17 10.12
CA TYR A 19 8.59 -42.52 8.99
C TYR A 19 7.52 -41.52 9.45
N GLU A 20 7.56 -41.06 10.69
CA GLU A 20 6.72 -39.93 11.07
C GLU A 20 7.31 -38.69 10.40
N SER A 21 6.70 -38.28 9.28
CA SER A 21 6.96 -37.01 8.62
C SER A 21 6.93 -35.91 9.68
N PRO A 22 7.88 -34.96 9.67
CA PRO A 22 8.01 -33.94 10.71
C PRO A 22 6.63 -33.36 10.98
N THR A 23 6.11 -33.66 12.17
CA THR A 23 4.95 -32.94 12.67
C THR A 23 5.41 -31.50 12.74
N PHE A 24 4.91 -30.68 11.82
CA PHE A 24 5.06 -29.24 11.96
C PHE A 24 4.46 -28.92 13.30
N ASP A 25 5.32 -28.72 14.30
CA ASP A 25 4.92 -28.38 15.64
C ASP A 25 3.89 -27.27 15.55
N SER A 26 2.70 -27.60 16.03
CA SER A 26 1.52 -26.74 16.04
C SER A 26 1.64 -25.64 17.09
N GLU A 27 2.87 -25.25 17.43
CA GLU A 27 3.21 -24.20 18.41
C GLU A 27 2.75 -22.81 17.97
N ASP A 28 2.45 -22.61 16.68
CA ASP A 28 1.81 -21.39 16.19
C ASP A 28 0.29 -21.59 16.01
N THR A 29 -0.37 -22.28 16.94
CA THR A 29 -1.83 -22.14 17.08
C THR A 29 -2.05 -20.94 17.98
N PRO A 30 -2.21 -19.70 17.46
CA PRO A 30 -2.59 -18.58 18.30
C PRO A 30 -3.88 -18.98 18.98
N THR A 31 -3.83 -19.12 20.31
CA THR A 31 -5.00 -19.24 21.15
C THR A 31 -5.96 -18.17 20.65
N SER A 32 -7.15 -18.62 20.26
CA SER A 32 -8.21 -17.81 19.66
C SER A 32 -8.81 -16.84 20.67
N GLN A 33 -7.98 -16.14 21.45
CA GLN A 33 -8.33 -14.88 22.06
C GLN A 33 -8.92 -14.06 20.93
N GLU A 34 -10.24 -13.94 20.98
CA GLU A 34 -11.05 -13.12 20.11
C GLU A 34 -10.23 -11.87 19.84
N SER A 35 -9.75 -11.72 18.60
CA SER A 35 -9.07 -10.52 18.19
C SER A 35 -10.09 -9.42 18.39
N GLU A 36 -10.03 -8.77 19.54
CA GLU A 36 -10.91 -7.69 19.95
C GLU A 36 -11.02 -6.78 18.74
N LYS A 37 -12.20 -6.79 18.11
CA LYS A 37 -12.42 -6.33 16.74
C LYS A 37 -11.68 -5.02 16.53
N ILE A 38 -10.56 -5.05 15.79
CA ILE A 38 -9.74 -3.87 15.46
C ILE A 38 -10.44 -3.08 14.33
N TRP A 39 -11.77 -3.10 14.30
CA TRP A 39 -12.56 -2.59 13.20
C TRP A 39 -13.07 -1.21 13.54
N PRO A 40 -12.83 -0.23 12.66
CA PRO A 40 -13.51 1.05 12.78
C PRO A 40 -15.02 0.82 12.69
N SER A 41 -15.79 1.60 13.46
CA SER A 41 -17.25 1.54 13.37
C SER A 41 -17.72 1.83 11.94
N ALA A 42 -18.87 1.27 11.54
CA ALA A 42 -19.46 1.55 10.23
C ALA A 42 -19.66 3.06 9.97
N LYS A 43 -19.88 3.85 11.02
CA LYS A 43 -19.97 5.31 10.97
C LYS A 43 -18.64 5.95 10.60
N MET A 44 -17.54 5.55 11.26
CA MET A 44 -16.20 6.02 10.91
C MET A 44 -15.82 5.64 9.47
N PHE A 45 -16.21 4.44 9.06
CA PHE A 45 -16.01 3.95 7.70
C PHE A 45 -16.75 4.81 6.66
N ALA A 46 -18.05 5.06 6.86
CA ALA A 46 -18.84 5.92 6.00
C ALA A 46 -18.29 7.35 5.95
N PHE A 47 -17.86 7.89 7.09
CA PHE A 47 -17.25 9.22 7.18
C PHE A 47 -15.93 9.31 6.38
N GLY A 48 -15.04 8.33 6.53
CA GLY A 48 -13.80 8.28 5.75
C GLY A 48 -14.03 8.17 4.25
N MET A 49 -14.99 7.35 3.82
CA MET A 49 -15.39 7.27 2.40
C MET A 49 -15.94 8.60 1.89
N ALA A 50 -16.78 9.28 2.67
CA ALA A 50 -17.35 10.57 2.29
C ALA A 50 -16.26 11.64 2.13
N ILE A 51 -15.31 11.73 3.08
CA ILE A 51 -14.17 12.66 2.97
C ILE A 51 -13.35 12.36 1.72
N GLY A 52 -12.97 11.09 1.51
CA GLY A 52 -12.20 10.69 0.35
C GLY A 52 -12.90 11.09 -0.95
N PHE A 53 -14.19 10.75 -1.07
CA PHE A 53 -15.03 11.09 -2.21
C PHE A 53 -15.10 12.60 -2.47
N LEU A 54 -15.39 13.41 -1.45
CA LEU A 54 -15.52 14.86 -1.57
C LEU A 54 -14.21 15.52 -2.01
N LEU A 55 -13.09 15.10 -1.42
CA LEU A 55 -11.75 15.58 -1.81
C LEU A 55 -11.45 15.22 -3.26
N GLN A 56 -11.72 13.98 -3.69
CA GLN A 56 -11.45 13.57 -5.07
C GLN A 56 -12.38 14.25 -6.08
N LEU A 57 -13.64 14.46 -5.71
CA LEU A 57 -14.59 15.22 -6.51
C LEU A 57 -14.11 16.66 -6.70
N SER A 58 -13.55 17.28 -5.65
CA SER A 58 -12.92 18.60 -5.74
C SER A 58 -11.75 18.59 -6.72
N ILE A 59 -10.86 17.59 -6.65
CA ILE A 59 -9.71 17.47 -7.57
C ILE A 59 -10.18 17.26 -9.01
N ALA A 60 -11.13 16.35 -9.22
CA ALA A 60 -11.68 16.03 -10.53
C ALA A 60 -12.38 17.25 -11.14
N SER A 61 -13.19 17.96 -10.36
CA SER A 61 -13.87 19.18 -10.80
C SER A 61 -12.85 20.23 -11.24
N HIS A 62 -11.78 20.46 -10.48
CA HIS A 62 -10.71 21.37 -10.88
C HIS A 62 -10.08 20.97 -12.22
N GLN A 63 -9.78 19.69 -12.42
CA GLN A 63 -9.19 19.23 -13.68
C GLN A 63 -10.16 19.35 -14.87
N VAL A 64 -11.47 19.24 -14.65
CA VAL A 64 -12.49 19.45 -15.69
C VAL A 64 -12.68 20.94 -16.00
N PHE A 65 -12.73 21.80 -14.98
CA PHE A 65 -12.96 23.23 -15.17
C PHE A 65 -11.73 24.00 -15.67
N PHE A 66 -10.53 23.57 -15.29
CA PHE A 66 -9.28 24.26 -15.64
C PHE A 66 -8.41 23.51 -16.66
N GLY A 67 -8.69 22.22 -16.92
CA GLY A 67 -7.99 21.43 -17.94
C GLY A 67 -8.74 21.44 -19.27
N GLN A 68 -8.05 21.82 -20.35
CA GLN A 68 -8.52 21.81 -21.76
C GLN A 68 -8.85 20.40 -22.33
N ASN A 69 -9.30 19.45 -21.51
CA ASN A 69 -9.58 18.09 -21.97
C ASN A 69 -11.07 17.92 -22.29
N ARG A 70 -11.33 17.62 -23.56
CA ARG A 70 -12.65 17.34 -24.15
C ARG A 70 -13.49 16.41 -23.26
N LEU A 71 -14.77 16.79 -23.08
CA LEU A 71 -15.81 16.21 -22.21
C LEU A 71 -16.03 14.69 -22.25
N LEU A 72 -15.37 13.93 -23.13
CA LEU A 72 -15.59 12.48 -23.35
C LEU A 72 -14.51 11.56 -22.73
N ARG A 73 -13.33 12.09 -22.33
CA ARG A 73 -12.37 11.37 -21.48
C ARG A 73 -12.71 11.19 -19.98
N PRO A 74 -13.70 11.87 -19.34
CA PRO A 74 -13.78 11.92 -17.89
C PRO A 74 -14.50 10.73 -17.24
N ILE A 75 -15.30 9.92 -17.94
CA ILE A 75 -16.13 8.90 -17.27
C ILE A 75 -15.30 7.72 -16.71
N PRO A 76 -14.51 7.00 -17.53
CA PRO A 76 -13.73 5.87 -17.01
C PRO A 76 -12.62 6.34 -16.05
N TRP A 77 -12.06 7.51 -16.34
CA TRP A 77 -11.11 8.19 -15.49
C TRP A 77 -11.74 8.56 -14.14
N GLY A 78 -12.93 9.15 -14.14
CA GLY A 78 -13.68 9.55 -12.94
C GLY A 78 -14.06 8.35 -12.06
N ALA A 79 -14.52 7.25 -12.65
CA ALA A 79 -14.82 6.02 -11.91
C ALA A 79 -13.59 5.46 -11.18
N SER A 80 -12.44 5.41 -11.86
CA SER A 80 -11.18 4.97 -11.25
C SER A 80 -10.75 5.88 -10.10
N LYS A 81 -10.97 7.19 -10.23
CA LYS A 81 -10.66 8.18 -9.19
C LYS A 81 -11.60 8.04 -7.99
N ILE A 82 -12.90 7.86 -8.21
CA ILE A 82 -13.87 7.64 -7.12
C ILE A 82 -13.52 6.38 -6.34
N LEU A 83 -13.23 5.27 -7.03
CA LEU A 83 -12.80 4.03 -6.37
C LEU A 83 -11.52 4.26 -5.56
N PHE A 84 -10.54 4.96 -6.14
CA PHE A 84 -9.30 5.29 -5.46
C PHE A 84 -9.53 6.13 -4.19
N ALA A 85 -10.44 7.09 -4.26
CA ALA A 85 -10.80 7.98 -3.17
C ALA A 85 -11.50 7.25 -2.02
N ILE A 86 -12.47 6.39 -2.35
CA ILE A 86 -13.16 5.52 -1.39
C ILE A 86 -12.11 4.71 -0.64
N VAL A 87 -11.25 4.01 -1.37
CA VAL A 87 -10.25 3.14 -0.78
C VAL A 87 -9.23 3.90 0.08
N SER A 88 -8.84 5.09 -0.36
CA SER A 88 -7.95 5.94 0.43
C SER A 88 -8.60 6.44 1.72
N GLY A 89 -9.89 6.78 1.68
CA GLY A 89 -10.69 7.08 2.87
C GLY A 89 -10.74 5.91 3.85
N LEU A 90 -10.78 4.66 3.35
CA LEU A 90 -10.68 3.47 4.20
C LEU A 90 -9.31 3.36 4.86
N GLY A 91 -8.24 3.60 4.11
CA GLY A 91 -6.87 3.62 4.64
C GLY A 91 -6.67 4.65 5.74
N ILE A 92 -7.20 5.86 5.58
CA ILE A 92 -7.13 6.92 6.62
C ILE A 92 -7.89 6.48 7.87
N THR A 93 -9.11 5.95 7.69
CA THR A 93 -9.95 5.52 8.81
C THR A 93 -9.28 4.40 9.60
N LEU A 94 -8.71 3.44 8.89
CA LEU A 94 -8.00 2.31 9.46
C LEU A 94 -6.73 2.75 10.20
N LEU A 95 -5.96 3.67 9.61
CA LEU A 95 -4.79 4.28 10.26
C LEU A 95 -5.18 4.99 11.56
N ALA A 96 -6.18 5.87 11.50
CA ALA A 96 -6.64 6.62 12.66
C ALA A 96 -7.12 5.69 13.78
N HIS A 97 -7.92 4.67 13.43
CA HIS A 97 -8.39 3.67 14.39
C HIS A 97 -7.23 2.86 14.99
N ALA A 98 -6.30 2.38 14.17
CA ALA A 98 -5.17 1.59 14.62
C ALA A 98 -4.20 2.39 15.51
N LEU A 99 -4.00 3.68 15.22
CA LEU A 99 -3.22 4.58 16.07
C LEU A 99 -3.95 4.88 17.39
N TRP A 100 -5.25 5.18 17.34
CA TRP A 100 -6.08 5.44 18.52
C TRP A 100 -6.03 4.28 19.53
N HIS A 101 -6.12 3.05 19.03
CA HIS A 101 -6.07 1.84 19.85
C HIS A 101 -4.64 1.31 20.07
N ARG A 102 -3.60 1.99 19.57
CA ARG A 102 -2.18 1.54 19.64
C ARG A 102 -1.95 0.13 19.08
N LYS A 103 -2.77 -0.30 18.12
CA LYS A 103 -2.72 -1.62 17.46
C LYS A 103 -2.12 -1.56 16.05
N PHE A 104 -1.41 -0.49 15.71
CA PHE A 104 -0.83 -0.29 14.37
C PHE A 104 0.04 -1.45 13.88
N PHE A 105 0.92 -1.98 14.74
CA PHE A 105 1.81 -3.10 14.38
C PHE A 105 1.14 -4.48 14.43
N ALA A 106 -0.09 -4.55 14.98
CA ALA A 106 -0.92 -5.76 14.96
C ALA A 106 -1.77 -5.87 13.68
N LEU A 107 -1.76 -4.83 12.83
CA LEU A 107 -2.40 -4.86 11.53
C LEU A 107 -1.77 -5.94 10.63
N MET A 108 -2.58 -6.51 9.75
CA MET A 108 -2.14 -7.43 8.70
C MET A 108 -1.66 -6.70 7.42
N PRO A 109 -0.90 -7.35 6.53
CA PRO A 109 -0.35 -6.77 5.31
C PRO A 109 -1.31 -5.96 4.43
N GLY A 110 -2.50 -6.48 4.13
CA GLY A 110 -3.48 -5.74 3.33
C GLY A 110 -3.96 -4.44 3.99
N HIS A 111 -3.96 -4.33 5.31
CA HIS A 111 -4.24 -3.08 6.01
C HIS A 111 -3.16 -2.03 5.74
N TRP A 112 -1.89 -2.41 5.82
CA TRP A 112 -0.79 -1.49 5.51
C TRP A 112 -0.82 -1.04 4.05
N LEU A 113 -1.30 -1.89 3.13
CA LEU A 113 -1.52 -1.50 1.74
C LEU A 113 -2.61 -0.45 1.59
N PHE A 114 -3.71 -0.53 2.34
CA PHE A 114 -4.70 0.54 2.39
C PHE A 114 -4.10 1.84 2.94
N ILE A 115 -3.31 1.75 4.00
CA ILE A 115 -2.66 2.91 4.60
C ILE A 115 -1.66 3.54 3.63
N TRP A 116 -0.86 2.73 2.92
CA TRP A 116 0.01 3.21 1.84
C TRP A 116 -0.80 4.04 0.83
N ARG A 117 -1.96 3.51 0.39
CA ARG A 117 -2.81 4.18 -0.59
C ARG A 117 -3.45 5.47 -0.06
N ALA A 118 -3.79 5.53 1.22
CA ALA A 118 -4.17 6.78 1.89
C ALA A 118 -3.05 7.85 1.81
N THR A 119 -1.79 7.44 1.88
CA THR A 119 -0.62 8.33 1.73
C THR A 119 -0.51 8.88 0.30
N ASP A 120 -0.70 8.04 -0.72
CA ASP A 120 -0.76 8.48 -2.13
C ASP A 120 -1.88 9.52 -2.35
N PHE A 121 -3.04 9.29 -1.74
CA PHE A 121 -4.17 10.22 -1.81
C PHE A 121 -3.91 11.54 -1.08
N SER A 122 -3.29 11.47 0.09
CA SER A 122 -2.90 12.66 0.85
C SER A 122 -1.90 13.51 0.05
N ARG A 123 -0.95 12.86 -0.65
CA ARG A 123 -0.05 13.51 -1.59
C ARG A 123 -0.82 14.24 -2.69
N ASP A 124 -1.69 13.54 -3.43
CA ASP A 124 -2.45 14.12 -4.55
C ASP A 124 -3.32 15.31 -4.07
N THR A 125 -3.85 15.22 -2.85
CA THR A 125 -4.60 16.30 -2.19
C THR A 125 -3.72 17.51 -1.90
N VAL A 126 -2.54 17.31 -1.28
CA VAL A 126 -1.59 18.40 -1.00
C VAL A 126 -1.13 19.07 -2.29
N VAL A 127 -0.81 18.30 -3.33
CA VAL A 127 -0.43 18.85 -4.64
C VAL A 127 -1.56 19.69 -5.23
N THR A 128 -2.81 19.23 -5.12
CA THR A 128 -3.96 19.97 -5.66
C THR A 128 -4.23 21.25 -4.87
N ILE A 129 -4.15 21.22 -3.54
CA ILE A 129 -4.28 22.42 -2.71
C ILE A 129 -3.19 23.42 -3.06
N TYR A 130 -1.95 22.96 -3.21
CA TYR A 130 -0.84 23.81 -3.60
C TYR A 130 -1.03 24.41 -4.99
N ALA A 131 -1.52 23.62 -5.95
CA ALA A 131 -1.85 24.08 -7.29
C ALA A 131 -2.93 25.18 -7.29
N LEU A 132 -3.99 24.99 -6.50
CA LEU A 132 -5.05 25.99 -6.31
C LEU A 132 -4.49 27.29 -5.74
N LEU A 133 -3.69 27.20 -4.67
CA LEU A 133 -3.06 28.37 -4.05
C LEU A 133 -2.12 29.09 -5.03
N ALA A 134 -1.28 28.35 -5.76
CA ALA A 134 -0.39 28.92 -6.76
C ALA A 134 -1.17 29.64 -7.86
N TYR A 135 -2.28 29.08 -8.33
CA TYR A 135 -3.18 29.71 -9.30
C TYR A 135 -3.81 31.00 -8.77
N PHE A 136 -4.31 30.99 -7.53
CA PHE A 136 -4.87 32.19 -6.91
C PHE A 136 -3.83 33.31 -6.74
N VAL A 137 -2.59 32.95 -6.39
CA VAL A 137 -1.49 33.91 -6.26
C VAL A 137 -1.06 34.43 -7.64
N SER A 138 -0.89 33.56 -8.65
CA SER A 138 -0.47 33.98 -9.98
C SER A 138 -1.52 34.85 -10.68
N SER A 139 -2.80 34.54 -10.52
CA SER A 139 -3.90 35.32 -11.12
C SER A 139 -4.04 36.71 -10.49
N ARG A 140 -3.67 36.88 -9.22
CA ARG A 140 -3.71 38.19 -8.54
C ARG A 140 -2.41 39.01 -8.67
N TYR A 141 -1.25 38.36 -8.79
CA TYR A 141 0.04 39.03 -8.68
C TYR A 141 0.98 38.82 -9.89
N GLY A 142 0.52 38.20 -10.98
CA GLY A 142 1.31 38.01 -12.21
C GLY A 142 2.50 37.04 -12.07
N GLY A 143 2.50 36.20 -11.04
CA GLY A 143 3.62 35.29 -10.73
C GLY A 143 3.69 34.03 -11.59
N PRO A 144 4.84 33.32 -11.62
CA PRO A 144 5.08 32.13 -12.44
C PRO A 144 4.40 30.88 -11.86
N GLY A 145 3.06 30.84 -11.85
CA GLY A 145 2.27 29.79 -11.17
C GLY A 145 2.58 28.35 -11.63
N ALA A 146 3.05 28.16 -12.86
CA ALA A 146 3.42 26.84 -13.39
C ALA A 146 4.69 26.26 -12.74
N ASN A 147 5.73 27.08 -12.52
CA ASN A 147 6.97 26.63 -11.90
C ASN A 147 6.76 26.31 -10.41
N THR A 148 5.88 27.06 -9.75
CA THR A 148 5.51 26.83 -8.36
C THR A 148 4.82 25.47 -8.21
N LEU A 149 3.84 25.16 -9.07
CA LEU A 149 3.10 23.89 -9.04
C LEU A 149 4.01 22.67 -9.21
N LEU A 150 4.94 22.72 -10.18
CA LEU A 150 5.91 21.64 -10.39
C LEU A 150 6.79 21.42 -9.15
N GLN A 151 7.31 22.48 -8.55
CA GLN A 151 8.12 22.37 -7.33
C GLN A 151 7.30 21.85 -6.14
N GLY A 152 6.08 22.35 -5.93
CA GLY A 152 5.19 21.86 -4.87
C GLY A 152 4.86 20.38 -5.03
N SER A 153 4.60 19.93 -6.27
CA SER A 153 4.35 18.52 -6.57
C SER A 153 5.55 17.63 -6.24
N PHE A 154 6.75 18.09 -6.59
CA PHE A 154 8.00 17.41 -6.28
C PHE A 154 8.21 17.23 -4.77
N TRP A 155 8.08 18.30 -3.99
CA TRP A 155 8.28 18.23 -2.53
C TRP A 155 7.23 17.38 -1.83
N ALA A 156 5.96 17.45 -2.27
CA ALA A 156 4.90 16.60 -1.74
C ALA A 156 5.15 15.12 -2.07
N MET A 157 5.59 14.81 -3.30
CA MET A 157 6.00 13.45 -3.68
C MET A 157 7.14 12.96 -2.79
N LEU A 158 8.19 13.76 -2.63
CA LEU A 158 9.36 13.40 -1.84
C LEU A 158 8.99 13.14 -0.36
N ALA A 159 8.24 14.06 0.26
CA ALA A 159 7.79 13.93 1.64
C ALA A 159 6.92 12.68 1.85
N SER A 160 5.97 12.42 0.94
CA SER A 160 5.11 11.23 1.03
C SER A 160 5.90 9.92 0.92
N ASN A 161 6.91 9.86 0.05
CA ASN A 161 7.77 8.67 -0.06
C ASN A 161 8.63 8.48 1.19
N PHE A 162 9.16 9.54 1.80
CA PHE A 162 9.87 9.42 3.07
C PHE A 162 8.97 8.88 4.19
N VAL A 163 7.73 9.35 4.30
CA VAL A 163 6.75 8.81 5.24
C VAL A 163 6.54 7.31 5.00
N LEU A 164 6.40 6.89 3.74
CA LEU A 164 6.24 5.47 3.39
C LEU A 164 7.48 4.63 3.70
N ILE A 165 8.68 5.15 3.45
CA ILE A 165 9.94 4.49 3.80
C ILE A 165 10.00 4.28 5.32
N THR A 166 9.73 5.32 6.11
CA THR A 166 9.69 5.22 7.58
C THR A 166 8.63 4.21 8.03
N LEU A 167 7.45 4.24 7.43
CA LEU A 167 6.35 3.33 7.74
C LEU A 167 6.72 1.87 7.47
N PHE A 168 7.20 1.56 6.26
CA PHE A 168 7.57 0.20 5.89
C PHE A 168 8.79 -0.30 6.67
N THR A 169 9.73 0.58 7.00
CA THR A 169 10.85 0.24 7.89
C THR A 169 10.34 -0.13 9.28
N ALA A 170 9.45 0.67 9.86
CA ALA A 170 8.84 0.38 11.16
C ALA A 170 8.03 -0.93 11.11
N ILE A 171 7.23 -1.15 10.07
CA ILE A 171 6.48 -2.41 9.89
C ILE A 171 7.45 -3.60 9.80
N LEU A 172 8.53 -3.51 9.03
CA LEU A 172 9.49 -4.60 8.87
C LEU A 172 10.15 -4.99 10.20
N VAL A 173 10.49 -3.99 11.03
CA VAL A 173 11.13 -4.17 12.33
C VAL A 173 10.15 -4.70 13.37
N PHE A 174 8.95 -4.12 13.47
CA PHE A 174 8.03 -4.36 14.58
C PHE A 174 6.91 -5.38 14.29
N SER A 175 6.64 -5.71 13.02
CA SER A 175 5.60 -6.69 12.70
C SER A 175 6.03 -8.13 12.98
N ARG A 176 5.06 -8.93 13.42
CA ARG A 176 5.19 -10.39 13.65
C ARG A 176 4.76 -11.23 12.45
N GLU A 177 4.76 -10.64 11.25
CA GLU A 177 4.30 -11.31 10.04
C GLU A 177 5.25 -12.41 9.55
N SER A 178 4.71 -13.31 8.73
CA SER A 178 5.48 -14.44 8.17
C SER A 178 6.60 -13.96 7.22
N ARG A 179 7.60 -14.82 7.00
CA ARG A 179 8.73 -14.51 6.09
C ARG A 179 8.29 -14.05 4.68
N PRO A 180 7.29 -14.68 4.01
CA PRO A 180 6.79 -14.18 2.72
C PRO A 180 6.26 -12.75 2.79
N TRP A 181 5.54 -12.40 3.86
CA TRP A 181 5.03 -11.04 4.05
C TRP A 181 6.14 -10.05 4.38
N LYS A 182 7.15 -10.44 5.17
CA LYS A 182 8.34 -9.61 5.40
C LYS A 182 9.11 -9.34 4.10
N PHE A 183 9.24 -10.35 3.24
CA PHE A 183 9.83 -10.17 1.90
C PHE A 183 9.00 -9.19 1.04
N PHE A 184 7.68 -9.32 1.05
CA PHE A 184 6.78 -8.40 0.36
C PHE A 184 6.92 -6.95 0.88
N ILE A 185 6.97 -6.75 2.20
CA ILE A 185 7.19 -5.43 2.82
C ILE A 185 8.57 -4.87 2.41
N TRP A 186 9.58 -5.73 2.37
CA TRP A 186 10.92 -5.34 1.93
C TRP A 186 10.93 -4.88 0.47
N ALA A 187 10.20 -5.58 -0.42
CA ALA A 187 10.01 -5.16 -1.79
C ALA A 187 9.26 -3.82 -1.90
N CYS A 188 8.24 -3.58 -1.05
CA CYS A 188 7.56 -2.28 -0.96
C CYS A 188 8.56 -1.17 -0.61
N LEU A 189 9.39 -1.39 0.42
CA LEU A 189 10.40 -0.45 0.89
C LEU A 189 11.41 -0.12 -0.22
N PHE A 190 11.94 -1.14 -0.90
CA PHE A 190 12.92 -0.96 -1.98
C PHE A 190 12.34 -0.16 -3.15
N LEU A 191 11.08 -0.41 -3.51
CA LEU A 191 10.36 0.39 -4.49
C LEU A 191 10.27 1.87 -4.07
N GLN A 192 9.94 2.17 -2.82
CA GLN A 192 9.88 3.57 -2.36
C GLN A 192 11.26 4.25 -2.41
N ILE A 193 12.32 3.54 -2.01
CA ILE A 193 13.70 4.04 -2.09
C ILE A 193 14.07 4.38 -3.54
N PHE A 194 13.74 3.50 -4.49
CA PHE A 194 13.97 3.79 -5.91
C PHE A 194 13.20 5.00 -6.41
N ILE A 195 11.95 5.18 -5.99
CA ILE A 195 11.17 6.36 -6.35
C ILE A 195 11.84 7.63 -5.81
N VAL A 196 12.35 7.63 -4.58
CA VAL A 196 13.10 8.76 -4.02
C VAL A 196 14.38 9.03 -4.82
N ILE A 197 15.15 7.99 -5.14
CA ILE A 197 16.37 8.12 -5.96
C ILE A 197 16.03 8.70 -7.33
N GLN A 198 14.96 8.23 -7.99
CA GLN A 198 14.51 8.76 -9.26
C GLN A 198 14.12 10.23 -9.13
N LEU A 199 13.34 10.60 -8.10
CA LEU A 199 12.91 11.99 -7.88
C LEU A 199 14.11 12.91 -7.69
N LEU A 200 15.04 12.55 -6.81
CA LEU A 200 16.25 13.34 -6.56
C LEU A 200 17.15 13.39 -7.80
N GLY A 201 17.39 12.24 -8.43
CA GLY A 201 18.18 12.14 -9.65
C GLY A 201 17.58 12.96 -10.79
N ALA A 202 16.25 13.00 -10.92
CA ALA A 202 15.58 13.82 -11.92
C ALA A 202 15.86 15.32 -11.75
N VAL A 203 16.01 15.80 -10.51
CA VAL A 203 16.38 17.20 -10.25
C VAL A 203 17.85 17.44 -10.61
N PHE A 204 18.77 16.60 -10.13
CA PHE A 204 20.20 16.80 -10.34
C PHE A 204 20.66 16.55 -11.77
N VAL A 205 20.17 15.47 -12.39
CA VAL A 205 20.53 15.09 -13.76
C VAL A 205 19.97 16.11 -14.74
N LYS A 206 18.71 16.52 -14.60
CA LYS A 206 18.11 17.52 -15.50
C LYS A 206 18.85 18.86 -15.47
N GLN A 207 19.38 19.25 -14.30
CA GLN A 207 20.12 20.51 -14.18
C GLN A 207 21.53 20.46 -14.79
N ARG A 208 22.15 19.28 -14.92
CA ARG A 208 23.56 19.16 -15.33
C ARG A 208 23.78 18.48 -16.68
N HIS A 209 22.90 17.56 -17.06
CA HIS A 209 23.05 16.68 -18.23
C HIS A 209 21.70 16.42 -18.87
N GLU A 210 21.18 17.40 -19.63
CA GLU A 210 19.88 17.30 -20.29
C GLU A 210 19.81 16.08 -21.23
N ASP A 211 20.88 15.82 -22.00
CA ASP A 211 20.95 14.67 -22.91
C ASP A 211 20.93 13.30 -22.18
N PHE A 212 21.42 13.24 -20.94
CA PHE A 212 21.40 12.02 -20.13
C PHE A 212 20.08 11.84 -19.37
N PHE A 213 19.30 12.91 -19.22
CA PHE A 213 18.06 12.88 -18.45
C PHE A 213 17.04 11.90 -19.03
N ASP A 214 16.90 11.85 -20.35
CA ASP A 214 15.94 10.95 -21.00
C ASP A 214 16.30 9.48 -20.77
N VAL A 215 17.58 9.12 -20.93
CA VAL A 215 18.09 7.76 -20.65
C VAL A 215 17.90 7.41 -19.17
N PHE A 216 18.25 8.32 -18.25
CA PHE A 216 18.05 8.12 -16.82
C PHE A 216 16.56 7.90 -16.48
N ASN A 217 15.68 8.72 -17.05
CA ASN A 217 14.25 8.61 -16.83
C ASN A 217 13.69 7.29 -17.39
N GLU A 218 14.10 6.87 -18.58
CA GLU A 218 13.66 5.60 -19.17
C GLU A 218 14.11 4.38 -18.35
N VAL A 219 15.38 4.37 -17.91
CA VAL A 219 15.93 3.30 -17.06
C VAL A 219 15.19 3.24 -15.72
N THR A 220 14.99 4.39 -15.07
CA THR A 220 14.30 4.45 -13.77
C THR A 220 12.81 4.05 -13.87
N GLN A 221 12.10 4.48 -14.93
CA GLN A 221 10.72 4.03 -15.18
C GLN A 221 10.65 2.52 -15.41
N THR A 222 11.61 1.95 -16.14
CA THR A 222 11.71 0.51 -16.36
C THR A 222 11.95 -0.24 -15.04
N LEU A 223 12.87 0.23 -14.20
CA LEU A 223 13.13 -0.36 -12.88
C LEU A 223 11.91 -0.30 -11.97
N ILE A 224 11.15 0.80 -11.99
CA ILE A 224 9.90 0.94 -11.23
C ILE A 224 8.84 -0.03 -11.75
N LEU A 225 8.72 -0.21 -13.06
CA LEU A 225 7.80 -1.17 -13.66
C LEU A 225 8.15 -2.60 -13.23
N VAL A 226 9.41 -3.00 -13.36
CA VAL A 226 9.90 -4.32 -12.93
C VAL A 226 9.62 -4.52 -11.45
N SER A 227 9.93 -3.53 -10.61
CA SER A 227 9.67 -3.59 -9.16
C SER A 227 8.19 -3.76 -8.83
N LYS A 228 7.27 -3.11 -9.57
CA LYS A 228 5.82 -3.32 -9.42
C LYS A 228 5.38 -4.73 -9.79
N MET A 229 5.98 -5.33 -10.83
CA MET A 229 5.73 -6.72 -11.20
C MET A 229 6.25 -7.69 -10.13
N THR A 230 7.48 -7.46 -9.63
CA THR A 230 8.04 -8.23 -8.51
C THR A 230 7.17 -8.15 -7.26
N LEU A 231 6.66 -6.95 -6.93
CA LEU A 231 5.75 -6.73 -5.81
C LEU A 231 4.44 -7.52 -5.98
N THR A 232 3.87 -7.51 -7.19
CA THR A 232 2.67 -8.27 -7.55
C THR A 232 2.90 -9.77 -7.33
N LEU A 233 4.01 -10.31 -7.84
CA LEU A 233 4.38 -11.72 -7.69
C LEU A 233 4.66 -12.10 -6.24
N ALA A 234 5.35 -11.24 -5.49
CA ALA A 234 5.61 -11.44 -4.07
C ALA A 234 4.30 -11.45 -3.26
N GLY A 235 3.36 -10.56 -3.58
CA GLY A 235 2.04 -10.51 -2.97
C GLY A 235 1.22 -11.76 -3.25
N ILE A 236 1.17 -12.21 -4.52
CA ILE A 236 0.50 -13.47 -4.90
C ILE A 236 1.12 -14.66 -4.16
N THR A 237 2.44 -14.76 -4.13
CA THR A 237 3.15 -15.83 -3.42
C THR A 237 2.80 -15.83 -1.93
N ALA A 238 2.78 -14.65 -1.28
CA ALA A 238 2.43 -14.53 0.13
C ALA A 238 0.98 -14.97 0.41
N ILE A 239 0.02 -14.61 -0.47
CA ILE A 239 -1.37 -15.04 -0.38
C ILE A 239 -1.48 -16.56 -0.52
N VAL A 240 -0.83 -17.12 -1.54
CA VAL A 240 -0.85 -18.57 -1.80
C VAL A 240 -0.30 -19.33 -0.60
N VAL A 241 0.81 -18.87 -0.02
CA VAL A 241 1.38 -19.47 1.20
C VAL A 241 0.42 -19.36 2.39
N ASP A 242 -0.25 -18.23 2.58
CA ASP A 242 -1.24 -18.07 3.66
C ASP A 242 -2.45 -19.00 3.46
N LEU A 243 -2.91 -19.19 2.22
CA LEU A 243 -3.99 -20.13 1.87
C LEU A 243 -3.57 -21.58 2.16
N PHE A 244 -2.37 -21.99 1.73
CA PHE A 244 -1.84 -23.33 2.02
C PHE A 244 -1.66 -23.57 3.52
N ARG A 245 -1.26 -22.55 4.27
CA ARG A 245 -1.13 -22.61 5.74
C ARG A 245 -2.45 -22.41 6.48
N ARG A 246 -3.57 -22.24 5.76
CA ARG A 246 -4.92 -22.00 6.33
C ARG A 246 -4.93 -20.86 7.36
N ARG A 247 -4.08 -19.84 7.18
CA ARG A 247 -4.05 -18.68 8.08
C ARG A 247 -5.34 -17.89 7.88
N ARG A 248 -6.10 -17.69 8.95
CA ARG A 248 -7.30 -16.85 8.91
C ARG A 248 -6.87 -15.40 8.75
N ARG A 249 -7.29 -14.79 7.65
CA ARG A 249 -7.16 -13.34 7.39
C ARG A 249 -8.55 -12.75 7.32
N ASP A 250 -8.68 -11.51 7.75
CA ASP A 250 -9.92 -10.77 7.63
C ASP A 250 -10.18 -10.31 6.18
N MET A 251 -11.41 -9.84 5.93
CA MET A 251 -11.82 -9.35 4.62
C MET A 251 -11.02 -8.12 4.16
N TYR A 252 -10.58 -7.26 5.08
CA TYR A 252 -9.87 -6.02 4.75
C TYR A 252 -8.46 -6.31 4.25
N HIS A 253 -7.80 -7.33 4.77
CA HIS A 253 -6.56 -7.84 4.25
C HIS A 253 -6.69 -8.18 2.76
N TYR A 254 -7.72 -8.95 2.40
CA TYR A 254 -7.97 -9.31 1.00
C TYR A 254 -8.38 -8.12 0.14
N LEU A 255 -9.18 -7.19 0.66
CA LEU A 255 -9.55 -5.98 -0.09
C LEU A 255 -8.33 -5.08 -0.36
N GLY A 256 -7.42 -4.91 0.61
CA GLY A 256 -6.20 -4.14 0.45
C GLY A 256 -5.26 -4.77 -0.58
N LEU A 257 -5.20 -6.10 -0.64
CA LEU A 257 -4.45 -6.82 -1.68
C LEU A 257 -5.12 -6.72 -3.05
N ALA A 258 -6.43 -6.92 -3.11
CA ALA A 258 -7.21 -6.79 -4.33
C ALA A 258 -7.02 -5.41 -4.94
N GLN A 259 -6.90 -4.35 -4.13
CA GLN A 259 -6.59 -3.01 -4.63
C GLN A 259 -5.22 -2.95 -5.34
N VAL A 260 -4.17 -3.52 -4.75
CA VAL A 260 -2.82 -3.48 -5.35
C VAL A 260 -2.79 -4.22 -6.68
N LEU A 261 -3.60 -5.28 -6.83
CA LEU A 261 -3.70 -6.06 -8.07
C LEU A 261 -4.65 -5.42 -9.09
N ALA A 262 -5.86 -5.06 -8.67
CA ALA A 262 -6.94 -4.60 -9.56
C ALA A 262 -6.72 -3.18 -10.06
N VAL A 263 -6.26 -2.24 -9.22
CA VAL A 263 -6.13 -0.83 -9.63
C VAL A 263 -5.14 -0.66 -10.79
N PRO A 264 -3.93 -1.26 -10.78
CA PRO A 264 -3.04 -1.19 -11.94
C PRO A 264 -3.62 -1.85 -13.18
N LEU A 265 -4.29 -2.99 -13.06
CA LEU A 265 -4.91 -3.68 -14.20
C LEU A 265 -6.02 -2.85 -14.83
N ILE A 266 -6.90 -2.28 -14.01
CA ILE A 266 -7.96 -1.37 -14.44
C ILE A 266 -7.35 -0.14 -15.12
N ALA A 267 -6.39 0.52 -14.46
CA ALA A 267 -5.72 1.70 -15.02
C ALA A 267 -4.99 1.40 -16.34
N HIS A 268 -4.40 0.23 -16.48
CA HIS A 268 -3.72 -0.19 -17.70
C HIS A 268 -4.72 -0.54 -18.81
N SER A 269 -5.82 -1.23 -18.49
CA SER A 269 -6.88 -1.55 -19.46
C SER A 269 -7.48 -0.29 -20.11
N PHE A 270 -7.62 0.80 -19.35
CA PHE A 270 -8.10 2.08 -19.87
C PHE A 270 -7.12 2.77 -20.83
N ARG A 271 -5.82 2.44 -20.80
CA ARG A 271 -4.85 3.00 -21.77
C ARG A 271 -5.01 2.43 -23.17
N PHE A 272 -5.56 1.23 -23.31
CA PHE A 272 -5.73 0.55 -24.60
C PHE A 272 -7.09 0.77 -25.25
N LEU A 273 -8.03 1.44 -24.57
CA LEU A 273 -9.27 1.83 -25.20
C LEU A 273 -8.98 2.87 -26.30
N PRO A 274 -9.34 2.59 -27.56
CA PRO A 274 -9.04 3.49 -28.66
C PRO A 274 -9.69 4.84 -28.39
N SER A 275 -8.89 5.92 -28.47
CA SER A 275 -9.33 7.30 -28.27
C SER A 275 -10.22 7.84 -29.41
N ARG A 276 -10.89 6.96 -30.16
CA ARG A 276 -11.61 7.25 -31.40
C ARG A 276 -13.05 7.78 -31.17
N PHE A 277 -13.30 8.47 -30.06
CA PHE A 277 -14.57 9.13 -29.77
C PHE A 277 -14.32 10.54 -29.22
#